data_AF-A0A8T3MNR7-F1
#
_entry.id   AF-A0A8T3MNR7-F1
#
_cell.length_a   1.000
_cell.length_b   1.000
_cell.length_c   1.000
_cell.angle_alpha   90.00
_cell.angle_beta   90.00
_cell.angle_gamma   90.00
#
_symmetry.space_group_name_H-M   'P 1'
#
loop_
_entity.id
_entity.type
_entity.pdbx_description
1 polymer ?
#
loop_
_entity_poly.entity_id
_entity_poly.type
_entity_poly.pdbx_seq_one_letter_code
_entity_poly.pdbx_strand_id
1 'polypeptide(L)' 'MVDAVRDRPEIGKPLRRELEGLWSARVGSYRVIYRWSSRHLVVVLVGPRATIYADASRLRARERGT' A
#
# COMPACT_ATOMS: atom_id res chain seq x y z
N MET A 1 2.01 13.67 -6.83
CA MET A 1 1.59 12.87 -5.64
C MET A 1 2.28 11.51 -5.60
N VAL A 2 2.30 10.77 -6.71
CA VAL A 2 3.16 9.59 -6.85
C VAL A 2 4.63 9.96 -6.63
N ASP A 3 5.05 11.15 -7.09
CA ASP A 3 6.40 11.70 -6.86
C ASP A 3 6.75 11.86 -5.37
N ALA A 4 5.81 12.33 -4.54
CA ALA A 4 6.05 12.50 -3.11
C ALA A 4 6.28 11.17 -2.40
N VAL A 5 5.60 10.11 -2.84
CA VAL A 5 5.78 8.74 -2.32
C VAL A 5 7.08 8.12 -2.84
N ARG A 6 7.55 8.49 -4.05
CA ARG A 6 8.86 8.09 -4.57
C ARG A 6 9.99 8.74 -3.78
N ASP A 7 9.92 10.05 -3.54
CA ASP A 7 11.02 10.81 -2.95
C ASP A 7 11.09 10.60 -1.43
N ARG A 8 9.94 10.39 -0.78
CA ARG A 8 9.83 10.10 0.66
C ARG A 8 8.81 9.00 0.93
N PRO A 9 9.16 7.72 0.69
CA PRO A 9 8.24 6.60 0.87
C PRO A 9 7.74 6.45 2.31
N GLU A 10 8.43 7.01 3.30
CA GLU A 10 8.03 7.02 4.71
C GLU A 10 6.88 7.99 5.04
N ILE A 11 6.40 8.78 4.08
CA ILE A 11 5.25 9.70 4.26
C ILE A 11 3.92 8.97 4.51
N GLY A 12 3.82 7.72 4.05
CA GLY A 12 2.71 6.86 4.39
C GLY A 12 2.84 6.28 5.80
N LYS A 13 1.88 5.45 6.19
CA LYS A 13 1.96 4.70 7.45
C LYS A 13 2.21 3.22 7.19
N PRO A 14 3.06 2.56 8.00
CA PRO A 14 3.18 1.11 7.93
C PRO A 14 1.85 0.45 8.33
N LEU A 15 1.50 -0.61 7.62
CA LEU A 15 0.35 -1.45 7.93
C LEU A 15 0.77 -2.58 8.87
N ARG A 16 -0.22 -3.22 9.49
CA ARG A 16 -0.03 -4.21 10.55
C ARG A 16 -0.86 -5.46 10.23
N ARG A 17 -0.66 -6.51 11.04
CA ARG A 17 -1.39 -7.79 10.96
C ARG A 17 -1.18 -8.42 9.58
N GLU A 18 -2.24 -8.82 8.89
CA GLU A 18 -2.18 -9.54 7.63
C GLU A 18 -1.60 -8.73 6.45
N LEU A 19 -1.45 -7.42 6.65
CA LEU A 19 -0.87 -6.45 5.70
C LEU A 19 0.52 -5.94 6.14
N GLU A 20 1.14 -6.55 7.15
CA GLU A 20 2.51 -6.21 7.56
C GLU A 20 3.50 -6.28 6.37
N GLY A 21 4.49 -5.37 6.37
CA GLY A 21 5.39 -5.16 5.23
C GLY A 21 4.83 -4.29 4.10
N LEU A 22 3.56 -3.88 4.18
CA LEU A 22 2.97 -2.85 3.30
C LEU A 22 2.83 -1.51 4.01
N TRP A 23 2.71 -0.46 3.21
CA TRP A 23 2.52 0.93 3.60
C TRP A 23 1.26 1.50 2.94
N SER A 24 0.70 2.55 3.54
CA SER A 24 -0.49 3.24 3.03
C SER A 24 -0.31 4.75 3.04
N ALA A 25 -0.46 5.36 1.86
CA ALA A 25 -0.46 6.81 1.69
C ALA A 25 -1.86 7.30 1.25
N ARG A 26 -2.34 8.40 1.83
CA ARG A 26 -3.61 9.02 1.42
C ARG A 26 -3.37 9.88 0.19
N VAL A 27 -4.20 9.68 -0.84
CA VAL A 27 -4.21 10.46 -2.07
C VAL A 27 -5.61 11.00 -2.30
N GLY A 28 -5.91 12.19 -1.74
CA GLY A 28 -7.27 12.74 -1.74
C GLY A 28 -8.28 11.78 -1.10
N SER A 29 -9.24 11.32 -1.90
CA SER A 29 -10.28 10.34 -1.54
C SER A 29 -9.85 8.87 -1.67
N TYR A 30 -8.65 8.64 -2.20
CA TYR A 30 -8.05 7.33 -2.42
C TYR A 30 -6.94 7.05 -1.41
N ARG A 31 -6.47 5.81 -1.43
CA ARG A 31 -5.19 5.41 -0.84
C ARG A 31 -4.38 4.64 -1.86
N VAL A 32 -3.06 4.67 -1.64
CA VAL A 32 -2.09 3.84 -2.34
C VAL A 32 -1.52 2.89 -1.31
N ILE A 33 -1.63 1.58 -1.58
CA ILE A 33 -0.95 0.53 -0.83
C ILE A 33 0.33 0.19 -1.58
N TYR A 34 1.46 0.24 -0.91
CA TYR A 34 2.76 0.05 -1.54
C TYR A 34 3.74 -0.64 -0.61
N ARG A 35 4.86 -1.07 -1.18
CA ARG A 35 6.07 -1.47 -0.46
C ARG A 35 7.26 -0.84 -1.17
N TRP A 36 8.36 -0.68 -0.46
CA TRP A 36 9.53 -0.03 -1.04
C TRP A 36 10.82 -0.61 -0.46
N SER A 37 11.90 -0.40 -1.19
CA SER A 37 13.28 -0.66 -0.79
C SER A 37 14.15 0.51 -1.25
N SER A 38 15.45 0.45 -0.98
CA SER A 38 16.40 1.45 -1.46
C SER A 38 16.45 1.61 -2.99
N ARG A 39 15.95 0.63 -3.76
CA ARG A 39 16.02 0.63 -5.23
C ARG A 39 14.68 0.84 -5.90
N HIS A 40 13.58 0.40 -5.30
CA HIS A 40 12.29 0.37 -5.97
C HIS A 40 11.14 0.70 -5.03
N LEU A 41 10.13 1.37 -5.58
CA LEU A 41 8.82 1.50 -4.98
C LEU A 41 7.82 0.71 -5.81
N VAL A 42 7.11 -0.20 -5.16
CA VAL A 42 6.12 -1.06 -5.80
C VAL A 42 4.75 -0.69 -5.27
N VAL A 43 3.92 -0.15 -6.16
CA VAL A 43 2.50 0.06 -5.89
C VAL A 43 1.80 -1.29 -6.01
N VAL A 44 1.07 -1.67 -4.97
CA VAL A 44 0.33 -2.94 -4.89
C VAL A 44 -1.12 -2.72 -5.27
N LEU A 45 -1.76 -1.70 -4.69
CA LEU A 45 -3.15 -1.36 -4.95
C LEU A 45 -3.37 0.16 -4.86
N VAL A 46 -4.30 0.66 -5.67
CA VAL A 46 -4.85 2.01 -5.55
C VAL A 46 -6.36 1.89 -5.51
N GLY A 47 -7.01 2.55 -4.54
CA GLY A 47 -8.44 2.36 -4.36
C GLY A 47 -9.09 3.32 -3.38
N PRO A 48 -10.43 3.32 -3.31
CA PRO A 48 -11.20 4.17 -2.40
C PRO A 48 -10.82 3.92 -0.93
N ARG A 49 -10.83 4.99 -0.12
CA ARG A 49 -10.48 4.89 1.31
C ARG A 49 -11.31 3.86 2.08
N ALA A 50 -12.55 3.61 1.67
CA ALA A 50 -13.49 2.73 2.35
C ALA A 50 -13.19 1.24 2.11
N THR A 51 -12.76 0.85 0.90
CA THR A 51 -12.68 -0.57 0.50
C THR A 51 -11.25 -1.09 0.46
N ILE A 52 -10.27 -0.20 0.24
CA ILE A 52 -8.91 -0.60 -0.14
C ILE A 52 -8.21 -1.55 0.83
N TYR A 53 -8.50 -1.49 2.13
CA TYR A 53 -7.90 -2.42 3.10
C TYR A 53 -8.49 -3.82 2.99
N ALA A 54 -9.81 -3.93 2.78
CA ALA A 54 -10.43 -5.22 2.51
C ALA A 54 -9.93 -5.81 1.19
N ASP A 55 -9.78 -4.97 0.17
CA ASP A 55 -9.23 -5.38 -1.13
C ASP A 55 -7.78 -5.86 -0.99
N ALA A 56 -6.96 -5.15 -0.21
CA ALA A 56 -5.58 -5.54 0.09
C ALA A 56 -5.50 -6.86 0.87
N SER A 57 -6.34 -7.05 1.90
CA SER A 57 -6.35 -8.29 2.67
C SER A 57 -6.78 -9.48 1.82
N ARG A 58 -7.76 -9.29 0.92
CA ARG A 58 -8.18 -10.33 -0.05
C ARG A 58 -7.07 -10.67 -1.05
N LEU A 59 -6.36 -9.67 -1.58
CA LEU A 59 -5.22 -9.90 -2.46
C LEU A 59 -4.12 -10.70 -1.75
N ARG A 60 -3.76 -10.29 -0.51
CA ARG A 60 -2.75 -10.99 0.30
C ARG A 60 -3.14 -12.43 0.65
N ALA A 61 -4.41 -12.69 0.91
CA ALA A 61 -4.89 -14.04 1.15
C ALA A 61 -4.69 -14.96 -0.07
N ARG A 62 -4.91 -14.43 -1.29
CA ARG A 62 -4.71 -15.17 -2.54
C ARG A 62 -3.23 -15.47 -2.81
N GLU A 63 -2.35 -14.49 -2.58
CA GLU A 63 -0.90 -14.66 -2.75
C GLU A 63 -0.30 -15.72 -1.81
N ARG A 64 -0.85 -15.88 -0.60
CA ARG A 64 -0.37 -16.87 0.39
C ARG A 64 -0.96 -18.27 0.21
N GLY A 65 -2.02 -18.40 -0.59
CA GLY A 65 -2.68 -19.69 -0.85
C GLY A 65 -2.19 -20.40 -2.12
N THR A 66 -1.17 -19.85 -2.79
CA THR A 66 -0.48 -20.42 -3.96
C THR A 66 0.93 -20.79 -3.55
#